data_AF-A0A967GVL0-F1
#
_entry.id   AF-A0A967GVL0-F1
#
_cell.length_a   1.000
_cell.length_b   1.000
_cell.length_c   1.000
_cell.angle_alpha   90.00
_cell.angle_beta   90.00
_cell.angle_gamma   90.00
#
_symmetry.space_group_name_H-M   'P 1'
#
loop_
_entity.id
_entity.type
_entity.pdbx_description
1 polymer ?
#
loop_
_entity_poly.entity_id
_entity_poly.type
_entity_poly.pdbx_seq_one_letter_code
_entity_poly.pdbx_strand_id
1 'polypeptide(L)' 'MDITNKTKKPLSVPLPGGKKLFLQPGKTGQVTAKALKHPPLVKLLEAGDLYSSDSAH' A
#
# COMPACT_ATOMS: atom_id res chain seq x y z
N MET A 1 3.89 -5.59 -8.05
CA MET A 1 2.82 -4.69 -7.56
C MET A 1 3.41 -3.82 -6.48
N ASP A 2 3.47 -2.54 -6.75
CA ASP A 2 4.05 -1.56 -5.85
C ASP A 2 2.94 -0.65 -5.34
N ILE A 3 3.05 -0.25 -4.08
CA ILE A 3 2.16 0.72 -3.47
C ILE A 3 2.95 1.92 -2.96
N THR A 4 2.55 3.11 -3.36
CA THR A 4 3.17 4.37 -2.96
C THR A 4 2.27 5.10 -1.99
N ASN A 5 2.83 5.56 -0.88
CA ASN A 5 2.15 6.48 0.04
C ASN A 5 2.17 7.88 -0.55
N LYS A 6 1.01 8.39 -0.98
CA LYS A 6 0.85 9.75 -1.49
C LYS A 6 0.56 10.78 -0.40
N THR A 7 0.29 10.33 0.82
CA THR A 7 0.00 11.22 1.93
C THR A 7 1.27 11.89 2.45
N LYS A 8 1.10 13.02 3.14
CA LYS A 8 2.19 13.72 3.83
C LYS A 8 2.54 13.11 5.20
N LYS A 9 1.91 12.00 5.57
CA LYS A 9 2.07 11.33 6.87
C LYS A 9 2.55 9.89 6.67
N PRO A 10 3.34 9.33 7.60
CA PRO A 10 3.68 7.93 7.56
C PRO A 10 2.39 7.10 7.67
N LEU A 11 2.27 6.07 6.84
CA LEU A 11 1.08 5.21 6.75
C LEU A 11 1.48 3.78 7.12
N SER A 12 0.68 3.13 7.97
CA SER A 12 0.85 1.72 8.29
C SER A 12 -0.18 0.92 7.50
N VAL A 13 0.29 0.18 6.50
CA VAL A 13 -0.55 -0.59 5.59
C VAL A 13 -0.69 -2.02 6.11
N PRO A 14 -1.91 -2.46 6.49
CA PRO A 14 -2.13 -3.84 6.91
C PRO A 14 -2.02 -4.78 5.71
N LEU A 15 -1.23 -5.84 5.86
CA LEU A 15 -1.04 -6.89 4.86
C LEU A 15 -1.67 -8.22 5.34
N PRO A 16 -2.04 -9.10 4.41
CA PRO A 16 -2.53 -10.44 4.74
C PRO A 16 -1.56 -11.21 5.65
N GLY A 17 -2.10 -11.98 6.59
CA GLY A 17 -1.32 -12.78 7.54
C GLY A 17 -0.79 -11.99 8.75
N GLY A 18 -1.44 -10.88 9.10
CA GLY A 18 -1.11 -10.07 10.28
C GLY A 18 0.14 -9.20 10.12
N LYS A 19 0.74 -9.17 8.93
CA LYS A 19 1.89 -8.33 8.60
C LYS A 19 1.44 -6.88 8.42
N LYS A 20 2.35 -5.93 8.67
CA LYS A 20 2.12 -4.50 8.40
C LYS A 20 3.32 -3.93 7.69
N LEU A 21 3.06 -3.14 6.65
CA LEU A 21 4.09 -2.43 5.90
C LEU A 21 4.03 -0.95 6.27
N PHE A 22 5.13 -0.43 6.80
CA PHE A 22 5.24 1.00 7.09
C PHE A 22 5.79 1.74 5.87
N LEU A 23 4.99 2.66 5.33
CA LEU A 23 5.37 3.53 4.23
C LEU A 23 5.52 4.95 4.73
N GLN A 24 6.74 5.49 4.63
CA GLN A 24 6.97 6.91 4.87
C GLN A 24 6.31 7.76 3.76
N PRO A 25 6.05 9.06 4.00
CA PRO A 25 5.50 9.96 2.99
C PRO A 25 6.30 9.90 1.68
N GLY A 26 5.62 9.67 0.55
CA GLY A 26 6.25 9.59 -0.78
C GLY A 26 7.08 8.33 -1.04
N LYS A 27 7.12 7.37 -0.12
CA LYS A 27 7.81 6.10 -0.33
C LYS A 27 6.91 5.05 -0.96
N THR A 28 7.54 4.17 -1.72
CA THR A 28 6.93 3.02 -2.35
C THR A 28 7.36 1.75 -1.60
N GLY A 29 6.44 0.79 -1.49
CA GLY A 29 6.76 -0.55 -1.01
C GLY A 29 6.12 -1.61 -1.88
N GLN A 30 6.80 -2.72 -2.00
CA GLN A 30 6.36 -3.84 -2.83
C GLN A 30 5.40 -4.72 -2.06
N VAL A 31 4.31 -5.11 -2.71
CA VAL A 31 3.30 -6.01 -2.16
C VAL A 31 2.92 -7.08 -3.17
N THR A 32 2.32 -8.17 -2.69
CA THR A 32 1.81 -9.22 -3.58
C THR A 32 0.44 -8.83 -4.15
N ALA A 33 0.07 -9.38 -5.30
CA ALA A 33 -1.26 -9.15 -5.89
C ALA A 33 -2.43 -9.59 -4.96
N LYS A 34 -2.19 -10.56 -4.07
CA LYS A 34 -3.17 -10.96 -3.04
C LYS A 34 -3.36 -9.88 -1.98
N ALA A 35 -2.31 -9.12 -1.64
CA ALA A 35 -2.40 -8.03 -0.70
C ALA A 35 -3.20 -6.83 -1.25
N LEU A 36 -3.14 -6.58 -2.57
CA LEU A 36 -3.97 -5.55 -3.21
C LEU A 36 -5.47 -5.80 -3.03
N LYS A 37 -5.89 -7.06 -2.89
CA LYS A 37 -7.30 -7.45 -2.66
C LYS A 37 -7.67 -7.47 -1.18
N HIS A 38 -6.76 -7.16 -0.28
CA HIS A 38 -7.02 -7.21 1.15
C HIS A 38 -7.91 -6.03 1.57
N PRO A 39 -9.07 -6.26 2.22
CA PRO A 39 -10.03 -5.20 2.52
C PRO A 39 -9.47 -3.91 3.14
N PRO A 40 -8.57 -3.95 4.15
CA PRO A 40 -8.02 -2.70 4.70
C PRO A 40 -7.08 -1.97 3.73
N LEU A 41 -6.39 -2.69 2.84
CA LEU A 41 -5.51 -2.07 1.84
C LEU A 41 -6.33 -1.46 0.70
N VAL A 42 -7.40 -2.14 0.25
CA VAL A 42 -8.36 -1.60 -0.71
C VAL A 42 -8.98 -0.29 -0.21
N LYS A 43 -9.39 -0.23 1.07
CA LYS A 43 -9.91 1.01 1.66
C LYS A 43 -8.93 2.18 1.58
N LEU A 44 -7.64 1.93 1.75
CA LEU A 44 -6.60 2.97 1.65
C LEU A 44 -6.35 3.41 0.20
N LEU A 45 -6.50 2.49 -0.77
CA LEU A 45 -6.47 2.82 -2.19
C LEU A 45 -7.70 3.65 -2.60
N GLU A 46 -8.89 3.26 -2.15
CA GLU A 46 -10.16 3.98 -2.40
C GLU A 46 -10.19 5.35 -1.74
N ALA A 47 -9.60 5.49 -0.54
CA ALA A 47 -9.43 6.78 0.13
C ALA A 47 -8.46 7.71 -0.61
N GLY A 48 -7.66 7.19 -1.55
CA GLY A 48 -6.62 7.94 -2.27
C GLY A 48 -5.32 8.14 -1.47
N ASP A 49 -5.22 7.54 -0.28
CA ASP A 49 -4.02 7.59 0.55
C ASP A 49 -2.85 6.79 -0.06
N LEU A 50 -3.19 5.68 -0.71
CA LEU A 50 -2.27 4.81 -1.41
C LEU A 50 -2.50 4.85 -2.93
N TYR A 51 -1.42 4.66 -3.67
CA TYR A 51 -1.44 4.47 -5.11
C TYR A 51 -0.78 3.15 -5.47
N SER A 52 -1.47 2.27 -6.17
CA SER A 52 -0.89 1.02 -6.68
C SER A 52 -0.37 1.22 -8.10
N SER A 53 0.89 0.90 -8.35
CA SER A 53 1.46 0.78 -9.70
C SER A 53 1.90 -0.65 -9.99
N ASP A 54 1.68 -1.09 -11.23
CA ASP A 54 2.30 -2.30 -11.75
C ASP A 54 3.64 -1.93 -12.38
N SER A 55 4.59 -1.48 -11.57
CA SER A 55 5.94 -1.20 -12.04
C SER A 55 6.70 -2.52 -12.13
N ALA A 56 6.45 -3.29 -13.19
CA ALA A 56 7.37 -4.33 -13.62
C ALA A 56 8.63 -3.63 -14.16
N HIS A 57 9.63 -3.45 -13.30
CA HIS A 57 11.01 -3.21 -13.75
C HIS A 57 11.70 -4.55 -13.99
#